data_AF-A0A6B2DGQ7-F1
#
_entry.id   AF-A0A6B2DGQ7-F1
#
_cell.length_a   1.000
_cell.length_b   1.000
_cell.length_c   1.000
_cell.angle_alpha   90.00
_cell.angle_beta   90.00
_cell.angle_gamma   90.00
#
_symmetry.space_group_name_H-M   'P 1'
#
loop_
_entity.id
_entity.type
_entity.pdbx_description
1 polymer ?
#
loop_
_entity_poly.entity_id
_entity_poly.type
_entity_poly.pdbx_seq_one_letter_code
_entity_poly.pdbx_strand_id
1 'polypeptide(L)'
;MHGRERMPGGGPVVVIANHSSMVEPQLIFGMLPRRSAFLVKAELFKGLAGKFLLAIGQIPVKRGEIDRKPLMTAVGVLKDGGVVGIFPEGTRGDGDVGAAERGAA
;
A
#
# COMPACT_ATOMS: atom_id res chain seq x y z
N MET A 1 -13.44 11.41 5.35
CA MET A 1 -13.30 10.68 4.08
C MET A 1 -14.49 11.05 3.21
N HIS A 2 -14.26 11.51 1.98
CA HIS A 2 -15.30 11.72 0.97
C HIS A 2 -15.07 10.72 -0.18
N GLY A 3 -16.10 10.42 -0.98
CA GLY A 3 -15.95 9.55 -2.16
C GLY A 3 -15.92 8.04 -1.86
N ARG A 4 -16.36 7.61 -0.67
CA ARG A 4 -16.33 6.19 -0.26
C ARG A 4 -17.19 5.30 -1.16
N GLU A 5 -18.27 5.85 -1.67
CA GLU A 5 -19.20 5.25 -2.63
C GLU A 5 -18.56 4.94 -3.99
N ARG A 6 -17.42 5.56 -4.30
CA ARG A 6 -16.70 5.30 -5.55
C ARG A 6 -15.88 4.02 -5.53
N MET A 7 -15.68 3.40 -4.35
CA MET A 7 -14.98 2.13 -4.26
C MET A 7 -15.90 0.99 -4.73
N PRO A 8 -15.51 0.22 -5.76
CA PRO A 8 -16.28 -0.95 -6.19
C PRO A 8 -16.46 -1.95 -5.05
N GLY A 9 -17.66 -2.51 -4.91
CA GLY A 9 -17.98 -3.49 -3.87
C GLY A 9 -17.28 -4.85 -4.02
N GLY A 10 -16.73 -5.14 -5.21
CA GLY A 10 -16.00 -6.36 -5.51
C GLY A 10 -15.02 -6.17 -6.67
N GLY A 11 -14.20 -7.19 -6.91
CA GLY A 11 -13.16 -7.17 -7.95
C GLY A 11 -11.89 -6.41 -7.56
N PRO A 12 -10.82 -6.53 -8.38
CA PRO A 12 -9.52 -5.95 -8.10
C PRO A 12 -9.57 -4.42 -8.07
N VAL A 13 -8.91 -3.82 -7.08
CA VAL A 13 -8.75 -2.36 -6.99
C VAL A 13 -7.30 -2.02 -6.68
N VAL A 14 -6.73 -1.08 -7.43
CA VAL A 14 -5.46 -0.43 -7.09
C VAL A 14 -5.78 0.96 -6.54
N VAL A 15 -5.42 1.20 -5.29
CA VAL A 15 -5.50 2.50 -4.64
C VAL A 15 -4.15 3.19 -4.76
N ILE A 16 -4.14 4.38 -5.34
CA ILE A 16 -2.95 5.22 -5.45
C ILE A 16 -3.15 6.39 -4.51
N ALA A 17 -2.20 6.61 -3.61
CA ALA A 17 -2.21 7.73 -2.67
C ALA A 17 -0.86 8.44 -2.68
N ASN A 18 -0.90 9.76 -2.56
CA ASN A 18 0.29 10.59 -2.35
C ASN A 18 0.76 10.51 -0.89
N HIS A 19 2.05 10.68 -0.65
CA HIS A 19 2.66 10.48 0.68
C HIS A 19 3.01 11.81 1.38
N SER A 20 2.04 12.71 1.55
CA SER A 20 2.24 14.06 2.12
C SER A 20 2.66 14.10 3.60
N SER A 21 2.40 13.05 4.37
CA SER A 21 2.79 12.99 5.79
C SER A 21 3.06 11.57 6.30
N MET A 22 3.71 11.49 7.47
CA MET A 22 4.14 10.22 8.07
C MET A 22 3.04 9.38 8.70
N VAL A 23 1.88 10.00 8.97
CA VAL A 23 0.75 9.41 9.72
C VAL A 23 -0.38 8.98 8.77
N GLU A 24 -0.39 9.49 7.53
CA GLU A 24 -1.41 9.17 6.53
C GLU A 24 -1.48 7.71 6.09
N PRO A 25 -0.36 6.98 5.88
CA PRO A 25 -0.44 5.59 5.40
C PRO A 25 -1.16 4.66 6.38
N GLN A 26 -0.92 4.84 7.68
CA GLN A 26 -1.49 4.00 8.73
C GLN A 26 -2.98 4.26 8.92
N LEU A 27 -3.42 5.51 8.72
CA LEU A 27 -4.83 5.88 8.75
C LEU A 27 -5.58 5.31 7.54
N ILE A 28 -4.97 5.34 6.35
CA ILE A 28 -5.59 4.80 5.13
C ILE A 28 -5.88 3.29 5.26
N PHE A 29 -5.03 2.50 5.92
CA PHE A 29 -5.24 1.06 6.11
C PHE A 29 -6.60 0.72 6.73
N GLY A 30 -7.07 1.55 7.67
CA GLY A 30 -8.32 1.33 8.40
C GLY A 30 -9.53 2.09 7.84
N MET A 31 -9.31 3.12 7.02
CA MET A 31 -10.40 3.98 6.54
C MET A 31 -11.01 3.53 5.21
N LEU A 32 -10.32 2.67 4.45
CA LEU A 32 -10.88 2.11 3.23
C LEU A 32 -12.03 1.15 3.53
N PRO A 33 -13.14 1.19 2.75
CA PRO A 33 -14.31 0.36 2.99
C PRO A 33 -14.05 -1.12 2.69
N ARG A 34 -12.93 -1.46 2.05
CA ARG A 34 -12.47 -2.82 1.77
C ARG A 34 -11.08 -3.01 2.36
N ARG A 35 -10.83 -4.21 2.92
CA ARG A 35 -9.52 -4.61 3.41
C ARG A 35 -8.49 -4.48 2.28
N SER A 36 -7.35 -3.88 2.58
CA SER A 36 -6.35 -3.50 1.61
C SER A 36 -4.94 -3.89 2.07
N ALA A 37 -4.12 -4.28 1.10
CA ALA A 37 -2.72 -4.62 1.30
C ALA A 37 -1.84 -3.54 0.66
N PHE A 38 -1.01 -2.88 1.47
CA PHE A 38 -0.04 -1.90 1.01
C PHE A 38 1.38 -2.45 1.11
N LEU A 39 2.24 -1.93 0.23
CA LEU A 39 3.68 -2.14 0.29
C LEU A 39 4.28 -1.23 1.38
N VAL A 40 4.67 -1.83 2.49
CA VAL A 40 5.15 -1.13 3.70
C VAL A 40 6.62 -1.48 3.93
N LYS A 41 7.42 -0.48 4.33
CA LYS A 41 8.84 -0.66 4.64
C LYS A 41 9.10 -1.83 5.58
N ALA A 42 9.94 -2.77 5.17
CA ALA A 42 10.24 -3.98 5.93
C ALA A 42 10.82 -3.68 7.33
N GLU A 43 11.48 -2.54 7.55
CA GLU A 43 12.02 -2.19 8.87
C GLU A 43 10.91 -1.95 9.92
N LEU A 44 9.68 -1.65 9.49
CA LEU A 44 8.51 -1.48 10.36
C LEU A 44 7.93 -2.82 10.84
N PHE A 45 8.35 -3.94 10.24
CA PHE A 45 7.88 -5.27 10.60
C PHE A 45 8.67 -5.86 11.79
N LYS A 46 8.79 -5.08 12.88
CA LYS A 46 9.49 -5.46 14.11
C LYS A 46 8.58 -5.35 15.33
N GLY A 47 8.78 -6.22 16.32
CA GLY A 47 8.02 -6.19 17.57
C GLY A 47 6.51 -6.34 17.40
N LEU A 48 5.73 -5.71 18.29
CA LEU A 48 4.26 -5.75 18.25
C LEU A 48 3.69 -5.06 17.00
N ALA A 49 4.32 -3.97 16.55
CA ALA A 49 3.91 -3.26 15.34
C ALA A 49 4.02 -4.17 14.10
N GLY A 50 5.09 -4.94 13.97
CA GLY A 50 5.23 -5.89 12.87
C GLY A 50 4.19 -7.00 12.88
N LYS A 51 3.86 -7.54 14.06
CA LYS A 51 2.78 -8.52 14.19
C LYS A 51 1.44 -7.94 13.77
N PHE A 52 1.16 -6.69 14.15
CA PHE A 52 -0.05 -5.99 13.76
C PHE A 52 -0.12 -5.76 12.23
N LEU A 53 0.96 -5.29 11.61
CA LEU A 53 1.04 -5.08 10.16
C LEU A 53 0.79 -6.37 9.38
N LEU A 54 1.36 -7.49 9.81
CA LEU A 54 1.08 -8.81 9.22
C LEU A 54 -0.38 -9.22 9.43
N ALA A 55 -0.92 -9.04 10.64
CA ALA A 55 -2.29 -9.41 10.96
C ALA A 55 -3.32 -8.67 10.11
N ILE A 56 -3.07 -7.39 9.79
CA ILE A 56 -3.94 -6.61 8.91
C ILE A 56 -3.67 -6.84 7.41
N GLY A 57 -2.61 -7.57 7.06
CA GLY A 57 -2.32 -8.02 5.68
C GLY A 57 -1.39 -7.10 4.88
N GLN A 58 -0.55 -6.29 5.55
CA GLN A 58 0.42 -5.45 4.87
C GLN A 58 1.60 -6.26 4.31
N ILE A 59 2.15 -5.82 3.19
CA ILE A 59 3.19 -6.52 2.45
C ILE A 59 4.54 -5.83 2.75
N PRO A 60 5.52 -6.52 3.37
CA PRO A 60 6.83 -5.93 3.61
C PRO A 60 7.61 -5.76 2.30
N VAL A 61 8.20 -4.59 2.10
CA VAL A 61 9.11 -4.30 0.98
C VAL A 61 10.41 -3.70 1.48
N LYS A 62 11.53 -4.19 0.97
CA LYS A 62 12.85 -3.58 1.16
C LYS A 62 13.13 -2.64 0.00
N ARG A 63 13.44 -1.38 0.28
CA ARG A 63 13.80 -0.40 -0.75
C ARG A 63 15.27 -0.55 -1.11
N GLY A 64 15.61 -0.35 -2.38
CA GLY A 64 16.99 -0.47 -2.88
C GLY A 64 17.46 -1.90 -3.16
N GLU A 65 16.69 -2.92 -2.80
CA GLU A 65 16.90 -4.31 -3.23
C GLU A 65 15.94 -4.64 -4.38
N ILE A 66 16.45 -5.30 -5.43
CA ILE A 66 15.59 -5.85 -6.48
C ILE A 66 14.93 -7.11 -5.92
N ASP A 67 13.73 -6.96 -5.35
CA ASP A 67 12.90 -8.08 -4.90
C ASP A 67 11.53 -8.04 -5.59
N ARG A 68 11.22 -9.09 -6.36
CA ARG A 68 9.95 -9.25 -7.06
C ARG A 68 8.86 -9.86 -6.18
N LYS A 69 9.20 -10.47 -5.04
CA LYS A 69 8.22 -11.17 -4.19
C LYS A 69 7.09 -10.24 -3.71
N PRO A 70 7.35 -9.03 -3.21
CA PRO A 70 6.29 -8.12 -2.76
C PRO A 70 5.31 -7.76 -3.89
N LEU A 71 5.84 -7.55 -5.10
CA LEU A 71 5.03 -7.28 -6.29
C LEU A 71 4.18 -8.49 -6.69
N MET A 72 4.76 -9.69 -6.68
CA MET A 72 3.99 -10.92 -6.97
C MET A 72 2.90 -11.18 -5.93
N THR A 73 3.15 -10.88 -4.66
CA THR A 73 2.13 -10.93 -3.60
C THR A 73 1.00 -9.94 -3.87
N ALA A 74 1.33 -8.70 -4.23
CA ALA A 74 0.33 -7.69 -4.59
C ALA A 74 -0.50 -8.12 -5.82
N VAL A 75 0.13 -8.70 -6.84
CA VAL A 75 -0.56 -9.27 -8.01
C VAL A 75 -1.50 -10.41 -7.58
N GLY A 76 -1.08 -11.27 -6.65
CA GLY A 76 -1.94 -12.31 -6.07
C GLY A 76 -3.20 -11.72 -5.42
N VAL A 77 -3.04 -10.70 -4.57
CA VAL A 77 -4.17 -10.00 -3.94
C VAL A 77 -5.15 -9.46 -4.98
N LEU A 78 -4.65 -8.86 -6.07
CA LEU A 78 -5.52 -8.36 -7.15
C LEU A 78 -6.22 -9.51 -7.89
N LYS A 79 -5.53 -10.61 -8.19
CA LYS A 79 -6.13 -11.78 -8.84
C LYS A 79 -7.27 -12.39 -8.03
N ASP A 80 -7.17 -12.32 -6.70
CA ASP A 80 -8.22 -12.77 -5.77
C ASP A 80 -9.34 -11.74 -5.61
N GLY A 81 -9.33 -10.66 -6.40
CA GLY A 81 -10.31 -9.59 -6.36
C GLY A 81 -10.15 -8.66 -5.16
N GLY A 82 -8.96 -8.63 -4.54
CA GLY A 82 -8.64 -7.78 -3.39
C GLY A 82 -8.26 -6.34 -3.75
N VAL A 83 -7.82 -5.59 -2.75
CA VAL A 83 -7.39 -4.19 -2.89
C VAL A 83 -5.91 -4.07 -2.58
N VAL A 84 -5.15 -3.50 -3.49
CA VAL A 84 -3.73 -3.16 -3.28
C VAL A 84 -3.57 -1.66 -3.24
N GLY A 85 -2.79 -1.19 -2.28
CA GLY A 85 -2.45 0.21 -2.14
C GLY A 85 -0.99 0.49 -2.46
N ILE A 86 -0.73 1.56 -3.22
CA ILE A 86 0.61 1.96 -3.66
C ILE A 86 0.80 3.45 -3.39
N PHE A 87 1.98 3.79 -2.86
CA PHE A 87 2.47 5.17 -2.80
C PHE A 87 3.55 5.31 -3.88
N PRO A 88 3.24 5.93 -5.03
CA PRO A 88 4.06 5.87 -6.23
C PRO A 88 5.42 6.57 -6.05
N GLU A 89 5.51 7.52 -5.11
CA GLU A 89 6.71 8.30 -4.80
C GLU A 89 7.88 7.44 -4.26
N GLY A 90 7.61 6.23 -3.74
CA GLY A 90 8.66 5.29 -3.30
C GLY A 90 9.56 5.77 -2.16
N THR A 91 9.48 7.04 -1.77
CA THR A 91 10.22 7.79 -0.74
C THR A 91 9.32 8.90 -0.20
N ARG A 92 9.70 9.53 0.93
CA ARG A 92 8.97 10.71 1.39
C ARG A 92 9.29 11.85 0.42
N GLY A 93 8.28 12.49 -0.15
CA GLY A 93 8.42 13.70 -0.97
C GLY A 93 7.29 14.69 -0.67
N ASP A 94 7.35 15.87 -1.30
CA ASP A 94 6.38 16.96 -1.11
C ASP A 94 4.98 16.66 -1.71
N GLY A 95 4.70 15.39 -2.07
CA GLY A 95 3.45 14.97 -2.71
C GLY A 95 3.36 15.29 -4.21
N ASP A 96 4.49 15.58 -4.86
CA ASP A 96 4.54 15.77 -6.31
C ASP A 96 4.50 14.44 -7.05
N VAL A 97 3.43 14.25 -7.83
CA VAL A 97 3.14 13.08 -8.65
C VAL A 97 4.21 12.86 -9.74
N GLY A 98 5.02 13.88 -10.04
CA GLY A 98 6.15 13.80 -10.97
C GLY A 98 7.35 12.97 -10.46
N ALA A 99 7.42 12.67 -9.16
CA ALA A 99 8.49 11.89 -8.54
C ALA A 99 8.19 10.38 -8.44
N ALA A 100 7.20 9.88 -9.19
CA ALA A 100 6.82 8.48 -9.17
C ALA A 100 8.00 7.58 -9.61
N GLU A 101 8.36 6.62 -8.76
CA GLU A 101 9.38 5.62 -9.06
C GLU A 101 8.93 4.69 -10.19
N ARG A 102 9.89 4.29 -11.04
CA ARG A 102 9.58 3.39 -12.17
C ARG A 102 9.05 2.06 -11.63
N GLY A 103 7.84 1.67 -12.07
CA GLY A 103 7.16 0.44 -11.65
C GLY A 103 6.01 0.64 -10.66
N ALA A 104 5.64 1.89 -10.36
CA ALA A 104 4.44 2.21 -9.58
C ALA A 104 3.12 2.01 -10.35
N ALA A 105 3.17 1.83 -11.68
CA ALA A 105 2.06 1.52 -12.56
C ALA A 105 2.52 0.59 -13.70
#